data_AF-A0A3M7S120-F1
#
_entry.id   AF-A0A3M7S120-F1
#
_cell.length_a   1.000
_cell.length_b   1.000
_cell.length_c   1.000
_cell.angle_alpha   90.00
_cell.angle_beta   90.00
_cell.angle_gamma   90.00
#
_symmetry.space_group_name_H-M   'P 1'
#
loop_
_entity.id
_entity.type
_entity.pdbx_description
1 polymer ?
#
loop_
_entity_poly.entity_id
_entity_poly.type
_entity_poly.pdbx_seq_one_letter_code
_entity_poly.pdbx_strand_id
1 'polypeptide(L)'
;MGKKSVTNEVRCQISCLLKEKTKSNREIAKLVGVSEKCVRTTRKNNDIFGTPKESTRPGRPKKLTYRYQNSLFLQARKNPTMSNKKLASEFNSKFKNVKISRETVRRFLTSKVIGAYTAPKRPFLTVSDRIKRLKWCKERLN
;
A
#
# COMPACT_ATOMS: atom_id res chain seq x y z
N MET A 1 7.77 12.83 19.44
CA MET A 1 7.61 13.11 18.00
C MET A 1 8.94 13.62 17.46
N GLY A 2 9.45 13.05 16.37
CA GLY A 2 10.72 13.50 15.79
C GLY A 2 10.60 14.88 15.13
N LYS A 3 11.70 15.64 15.06
CA LYS A 3 11.76 16.88 14.26
C LYS A 3 11.45 16.55 12.80
N LYS A 4 10.73 17.45 12.11
CA LYS A 4 10.44 17.31 10.68
C LYS A 4 11.75 17.20 9.91
N SER A 5 11.77 16.35 8.88
CA SER A 5 12.95 16.23 8.03
C SER A 5 13.12 17.49 7.18
N VAL A 6 14.36 17.77 6.80
CA VAL A 6 14.72 18.89 5.94
C VAL A 6 14.04 18.72 4.57
N THR A 7 13.82 19.79 3.81
CA THR A 7 13.25 19.68 2.46
C THR A 7 14.28 19.06 1.50
N ASN A 8 13.81 18.44 0.41
CA ASN A 8 14.72 17.84 -0.57
C ASN A 8 15.59 18.89 -1.27
N GLU A 9 15.06 20.09 -1.50
CA GLU A 9 15.77 21.24 -2.08
C GLU A 9 17.00 21.61 -1.25
N VAL A 10 16.83 21.74 0.07
CA VAL A 10 17.91 22.06 0.99
C VAL A 10 18.99 20.96 1.02
N ARG A 11 18.60 19.68 0.92
CA ARG A 11 19.58 18.59 0.76
C ARG A 11 20.33 18.66 -0.56
N CYS A 12 19.66 19.01 -1.65
CA CYS A 12 20.32 19.25 -2.94
C CYS A 12 21.33 20.39 -2.86
N GLN A 13 20.97 21.51 -2.22
CA GLN A 13 21.89 22.64 -2.00
C GLN A 13 23.14 22.21 -1.22
N ILE A 14 22.96 21.45 -0.13
CA ILE A 14 24.08 20.89 0.64
C ILE A 14 24.95 19.98 -0.25
N SER A 15 24.33 19.12 -1.06
CA SER A 15 25.06 18.23 -1.98
C SER A 15 25.86 18.97 -3.04
N CYS A 16 25.34 20.06 -3.59
CA CYS A 16 26.06 20.92 -4.53
C CYS A 16 27.29 21.56 -3.86
N LEU A 17 27.10 22.19 -2.70
CA LEU A 17 28.19 22.83 -1.94
C LEU A 17 29.27 21.83 -1.50
N LEU A 18 28.87 20.59 -1.17
CA LEU A 18 29.82 19.53 -0.84
C LEU A 18 30.66 19.07 -2.05
N LYS A 19 30.10 19.11 -3.27
CA LYS A 19 30.83 18.76 -4.50
C LYS A 19 31.86 19.81 -4.87
N GLU A 20 31.58 21.08 -4.61
CA GLU A 20 32.50 22.20 -4.86
C GLU A 20 33.77 22.14 -4.00
N LYS A 21 33.74 21.42 -2.84
CA LYS A 21 34.86 21.25 -1.90
C LYS A 21 35.52 22.55 -1.38
N THR A 22 34.86 23.69 -1.57
CA THR A 22 35.38 25.04 -1.23
C THR A 22 35.13 25.43 0.22
N LYS A 23 34.11 24.85 0.87
CA LYS A 23 33.63 25.25 2.19
C LYS A 23 33.66 24.11 3.19
N SER A 24 33.89 24.44 4.45
CA SER A 24 33.77 23.52 5.58
C SER A 24 32.31 23.14 5.84
N ASN A 25 32.08 21.96 6.43
CA ASN A 25 30.74 21.51 6.83
C ASN A 25 30.02 22.52 7.74
N ARG A 26 30.76 23.24 8.59
CA ARG A 26 30.21 24.28 9.48
C ARG A 26 29.76 25.53 8.73
N GLU A 27 30.50 25.92 7.70
CA GLU A 27 30.17 27.08 6.86
C GLU A 27 28.94 26.78 6.00
N ILE A 28 28.89 25.57 5.43
CA ILE A 28 27.71 25.07 4.69
C ILE A 28 26.48 25.08 5.61
N ALA A 29 26.63 24.61 6.85
CA ALA A 29 25.54 24.59 7.83
C ALA A 29 25.01 26.00 8.14
N LYS A 30 25.89 26.99 8.32
CA LYS A 30 25.51 28.39 8.53
C LYS A 30 24.81 29.00 7.30
N LEU A 31 25.35 28.78 6.09
CA LEU A 31 24.79 29.29 4.84
C LEU A 31 23.39 28.76 4.56
N VAL A 32 23.17 27.48 4.85
CA VAL A 32 21.91 26.79 4.54
C VAL A 32 20.92 26.85 5.72
N GLY A 33 21.35 27.34 6.89
CA GLY A 33 20.51 27.44 8.09
C GLY A 33 20.16 26.09 8.73
N VAL A 34 21.05 25.11 8.62
CA VAL A 34 20.86 23.76 9.20
C VAL A 34 21.93 23.45 10.24
N SER A 35 21.71 22.41 11.06
CA SER A 35 22.76 21.94 11.97
C SER A 35 23.93 21.30 11.22
N GLU A 36 25.16 21.45 11.75
CA GLU A 36 26.36 20.78 11.22
C GLU A 36 26.16 19.25 11.13
N LYS A 37 25.46 18.67 12.11
CA LYS A 37 25.10 17.24 12.14
C LYS A 37 24.32 16.84 10.88
N CYS A 38 23.39 17.68 10.42
CA CYS A 38 22.59 17.43 9.22
C CYS A 38 23.45 17.40 7.96
N VAL A 39 24.39 18.33 7.82
CA VAL A 39 25.33 18.37 6.70
C VAL A 39 26.18 17.10 6.69
N ARG A 40 26.73 16.73 7.85
CA ARG A 40 27.57 15.52 7.99
C ARG A 40 26.81 14.23 7.66
N THR A 41 25.56 14.09 8.10
CA THR A 41 24.73 12.92 7.74
C THR A 41 24.38 12.89 6.27
N THR A 42 24.11 14.06 5.68
CA THR A 42 23.81 14.18 4.24
C THR A 42 25.02 13.77 3.40
N ARG A 43 26.22 14.22 3.77
CA ARG A 43 27.48 13.77 3.14
C ARG A 43 27.63 12.25 3.19
N LYS A 44 27.52 11.64 4.36
CA LYS A 44 27.61 10.17 4.51
C LYS A 44 26.59 9.44 3.65
N ASN A 45 25.35 9.92 3.60
CA ASN A 45 24.31 9.31 2.77
C ASN A 45 24.60 9.48 1.28
N ASN A 46 25.10 10.64 0.84
CA ASN A 46 25.52 10.85 -0.54
C ASN A 46 26.67 9.92 -0.93
N ASP A 47 27.64 9.71 -0.05
CA ASP A 47 28.78 8.83 -0.31
C ASP A 47 28.33 7.36 -0.49
N ILE A 48 27.29 6.93 0.24
CA ILE A 48 26.75 5.56 0.18
C ILE A 48 25.77 5.38 -0.99
N PHE A 49 24.79 6.28 -1.13
CA PHE A 49 23.65 6.12 -2.03
C PHE A 49 23.76 6.93 -3.31
N GLY A 50 24.75 7.83 -3.42
CA GLY A 50 24.92 8.74 -4.56
C GLY A 50 23.81 9.78 -4.73
N THR A 51 22.81 9.81 -3.86
CA THR A 51 21.63 10.66 -4.00
C THR A 51 21.32 11.43 -2.72
N PRO A 52 20.85 12.69 -2.83
CA PRO A 52 20.42 13.50 -1.68
C PRO A 52 19.08 13.07 -1.08
N LYS A 53 18.43 12.04 -1.66
CA LYS A 53 17.12 11.57 -1.20
C LYS A 53 17.26 10.78 0.09
N GLU A 54 16.30 10.94 0.99
CA GLU A 54 16.24 10.11 2.19
C GLU A 54 15.89 8.66 1.82
N SER A 55 16.57 7.71 2.46
CA SER A 55 16.19 6.32 2.37
C SER A 55 14.86 6.10 3.09
N THR A 56 13.97 5.36 2.43
CA THR A 56 12.72 4.95 3.06
C THR A 56 13.05 3.89 4.10
N ARG A 57 12.65 4.11 5.36
CA ARG A 57 12.84 3.09 6.40
C ARG A 57 12.07 1.83 6.00
N PRO A 58 12.66 0.63 6.15
CA PRO A 58 11.89 -0.60 5.97
C PRO A 58 10.73 -0.57 6.96
N GLY A 59 9.52 -0.66 6.43
CA GLY A 59 8.30 -0.72 7.25
C GLY A 59 8.27 -2.00 8.09
N ARG A 60 7.29 -2.08 8.98
CA ARG A 60 7.09 -3.30 9.79
C ARG A 60 6.89 -4.52 8.86
N PRO A 61 7.59 -5.64 9.08
CA PRO A 61 7.40 -6.83 8.27
C PRO A 61 5.95 -7.32 8.38
N LYS A 62 5.42 -7.79 7.25
CA LYS A 62 4.05 -8.34 7.18
C LYS A 62 3.99 -9.63 7.99
N LYS A 63 2.86 -9.87 8.67
CA LYS A 63 2.61 -11.15 9.38
C LYS A 63 2.62 -12.38 8.45
N LEU A 64 2.22 -12.18 7.19
CA LEU A 64 2.17 -13.20 6.16
C LEU A 64 3.51 -13.25 5.41
N THR A 65 4.33 -14.26 5.71
CA THR A 65 5.52 -14.60 4.91
C THR A 65 5.13 -15.19 3.55
N TYR A 66 6.06 -15.23 2.59
CA TYR A 66 5.81 -15.76 1.25
C TYR A 66 5.22 -17.19 1.27
N ARG A 67 5.75 -18.07 2.13
CA ARG A 67 5.25 -19.44 2.32
C ARG A 67 3.77 -19.47 2.75
N TYR A 68 3.42 -18.64 3.73
CA TYR A 68 2.05 -18.55 4.23
C TYR A 68 1.09 -17.95 3.20
N GLN A 69 1.55 -16.94 2.46
CA GLN A 69 0.80 -16.36 1.35
C GLN A 69 0.47 -17.42 0.30
N ASN A 70 1.45 -18.25 -0.09
CA ASN A 70 1.23 -19.28 -1.09
C ASN A 70 0.26 -20.37 -0.61
N SER A 71 0.40 -20.83 0.64
CA SER A 71 -0.56 -21.80 1.21
C SER A 71 -1.98 -21.25 1.23
N LEU A 72 -2.16 -19.98 1.61
CA LEU A 72 -3.47 -19.34 1.65
C LEU A 72 -4.04 -19.14 0.25
N PHE A 73 -3.21 -18.76 -0.73
CA PHE A 73 -3.59 -18.59 -2.12
C PHE A 73 -4.04 -19.92 -2.75
N LEU A 74 -3.31 -21.01 -2.52
CA LEU A 74 -3.68 -22.34 -2.99
C LEU A 74 -5.00 -22.83 -2.36
N GLN A 75 -5.19 -22.60 -1.05
CA GLN A 75 -6.44 -22.94 -0.38
C GLN A 75 -7.64 -22.16 -0.95
N ALA A 76 -7.47 -20.86 -1.18
CA ALA A 76 -8.51 -20.02 -1.77
C ALA A 76 -8.83 -20.45 -3.22
N ARG A 77 -7.84 -20.87 -4.00
CA ARG A 77 -8.07 -21.39 -5.36
C ARG A 77 -8.71 -22.77 -5.38
N LYS A 78 -8.34 -23.65 -4.45
CA LYS A 78 -8.92 -24.99 -4.33
C LYS A 78 -10.42 -24.91 -4.01
N ASN A 79 -10.81 -24.00 -3.12
CA ASN A 79 -12.19 -23.83 -2.66
C ASN A 79 -12.62 -22.35 -2.80
N PRO A 80 -13.00 -21.89 -4.01
CA PRO A 80 -13.26 -20.46 -4.27
C PRO A 80 -14.50 -19.91 -3.56
N THR A 81 -15.45 -20.77 -3.17
CA THR A 81 -16.68 -20.38 -2.44
C THR A 81 -16.49 -20.25 -0.93
N MET A 82 -15.30 -20.59 -0.42
CA MET A 82 -15.04 -20.59 1.01
C MET A 82 -15.00 -19.16 1.57
N SER A 83 -15.72 -18.92 2.66
CA SER A 83 -15.70 -17.62 3.34
C SER A 83 -14.31 -17.30 3.91
N ASN A 84 -13.92 -16.02 3.84
CA ASN A 84 -12.68 -15.49 4.44
C ASN A 84 -12.56 -15.80 5.94
N LYS A 85 -13.68 -15.92 6.68
CA LYS A 85 -13.66 -16.30 8.10
C LYS A 85 -13.20 -17.75 8.27
N LYS A 86 -13.68 -18.65 7.42
CA LYS A 86 -13.34 -20.08 7.43
C LYS A 86 -11.91 -20.32 6.98
N LEU A 87 -11.46 -19.61 5.93
CA LEU A 87 -10.06 -19.63 5.50
C LEU A 87 -9.11 -19.20 6.62
N ALA A 88 -9.46 -18.13 7.37
CA ALA A 88 -8.66 -17.68 8.51
C ALA A 88 -8.61 -18.73 9.64
N SER A 89 -9.74 -19.38 9.96
CA SER A 89 -9.73 -20.44 10.98
C SER A 89 -8.91 -21.65 10.55
N GLU A 90 -9.07 -22.13 9.31
CA GLU A 90 -8.28 -23.26 8.79
C GLU A 90 -6.78 -22.95 8.77
N PHE A 91 -6.42 -21.73 8.36
CA PHE A 91 -5.03 -21.26 8.40
C PHE A 91 -4.47 -21.28 9.83
N ASN A 92 -5.21 -20.73 10.79
CA ASN A 92 -4.78 -20.65 12.19
C ASN A 92 -4.68 -22.04 12.84
N SER A 93 -5.55 -22.97 12.48
CA SER A 93 -5.47 -24.37 12.93
C SER A 93 -4.23 -25.07 12.37
N LYS A 94 -3.87 -24.81 11.11
CA LYS A 94 -2.70 -25.38 10.45
C LYS A 94 -1.38 -24.78 10.95
N PHE A 95 -1.35 -23.48 11.23
CA PHE A 95 -0.16 -22.74 11.63
C PHE A 95 -0.32 -22.12 13.02
N LYS A 96 0.00 -22.90 14.06
CA LYS A 96 -0.10 -22.44 15.47
C LYS A 96 0.78 -21.22 15.79
N ASN A 97 1.87 -21.03 15.05
CA ASN A 97 2.84 -19.95 15.29
C ASN A 97 2.34 -18.57 14.84
N VAL A 98 1.34 -18.49 13.96
CA VAL A 98 0.87 -17.22 13.39
C VAL A 98 -0.64 -17.16 13.38
N LYS A 99 -1.20 -16.22 14.16
CA LYS A 99 -2.63 -15.94 14.18
C LYS A 99 -2.99 -14.80 13.22
N ILE A 100 -3.88 -15.10 12.29
CA ILE A 100 -4.36 -14.21 11.23
C ILE A 100 -5.83 -13.91 11.43
N SER A 101 -6.21 -12.65 11.15
CA SER A 101 -7.60 -12.20 11.18
C SER A 101 -8.29 -12.39 9.82
N ARG A 102 -9.62 -12.45 9.80
CA ARG A 102 -10.42 -12.43 8.56
C ARG A 102 -10.02 -11.28 7.63
N GLU A 103 -9.76 -10.10 8.18
CA GLU A 103 -9.46 -8.91 7.38
C GLU A 103 -8.08 -8.98 6.73
N THR A 104 -7.11 -9.62 7.40
CA THR A 104 -5.79 -9.88 6.81
C THR A 104 -5.90 -10.82 5.60
N VAL A 105 -6.75 -11.85 5.69
CA VAL A 105 -7.05 -12.75 4.56
C VAL A 105 -7.72 -11.98 3.43
N ARG A 106 -8.74 -11.16 3.74
CA ARG A 106 -9.44 -10.34 2.73
C ARG A 106 -8.49 -9.42 1.99
N ARG A 107 -7.70 -8.61 2.69
CA ARG A 107 -6.72 -7.69 2.09
C ARG A 107 -5.71 -8.41 1.21
N PHE A 108 -5.23 -9.57 1.65
CA PHE A 108 -4.31 -10.38 0.85
C PHE A 108 -4.97 -10.88 -0.44
N LEU A 109 -6.17 -11.47 -0.37
CA LEU A 109 -6.87 -11.98 -1.54
C LEU A 109 -7.25 -10.86 -2.52
N THR A 110 -7.71 -9.71 -2.01
CA THR A 110 -7.97 -8.52 -2.83
C THR A 110 -6.70 -8.04 -3.54
N SER A 111 -5.54 -8.05 -2.86
CA SER A 111 -4.26 -7.70 -3.51
C SER A 111 -3.83 -8.70 -4.61
N LYS A 112 -4.39 -9.91 -4.60
CA LYS A 112 -4.21 -10.95 -5.62
C LYS A 112 -5.36 -11.00 -6.64
N VAL A 113 -6.24 -10.00 -6.63
CA VAL A 113 -7.41 -9.91 -7.53
C VAL A 113 -8.39 -11.10 -7.34
N ILE A 114 -8.35 -11.75 -6.17
CA ILE A 114 -9.35 -12.74 -5.76
C ILE A 114 -10.36 -11.99 -4.88
N GLY A 115 -11.38 -11.45 -5.54
CA GLY A 115 -12.49 -10.76 -4.90
C GLY A 115 -13.67 -11.69 -4.64
N ALA A 116 -14.45 -11.39 -3.62
CA ALA A 116 -15.82 -11.88 -3.55
C ALA A 116 -16.68 -10.99 -4.45
N TYR A 117 -17.31 -11.58 -5.47
CA TYR A 117 -18.27 -10.88 -6.31
C TYR A 117 -19.68 -11.15 -5.77
N THR A 118 -20.44 -10.09 -5.52
CA THR A 118 -21.88 -10.20 -5.28
C THR A 118 -22.56 -9.62 -6.50
N ALA A 119 -23.30 -10.46 -7.24
CA ALA A 119 -24.05 -9.98 -8.38
C ALA A 119 -25.05 -8.89 -7.93
N PRO A 120 -25.10 -7.74 -8.63
CA PRO A 120 -26.09 -6.72 -8.31
C PRO A 120 -27.48 -7.31 -8.48
N LYS A 121 -28.32 -7.19 -7.46
CA LYS A 121 -29.74 -7.52 -7.59
C LYS A 121 -30.37 -6.51 -8.54
N ARG A 122 -31.20 -6.97 -9.47
CA ARG A 122 -31.99 -6.07 -10.32
C ARG A 122 -32.83 -5.17 -9.39
N PRO A 123 -32.85 -3.85 -9.62
CA PRO A 123 -33.73 -2.97 -8.86
C PRO A 123 -35.18 -3.39 -9.06
N PHE A 124 -35.99 -3.24 -8.03
CA PHE A 124 -37.43 -3.44 -8.15
C PHE A 124 -38.00 -2.44 -9.15
N LEU A 125 -38.89 -2.91 -10.04
CA LEU A 125 -39.54 -2.03 -11.00
C LEU A 125 -40.51 -1.10 -10.28
N THR A 126 -40.34 0.20 -10.49
CA THR A 126 -41.32 1.18 -10.03
C THR A 126 -42.65 0.99 -10.77
N VAL A 127 -43.73 1.58 -10.25
CA VAL A 127 -45.03 1.56 -10.94
C VAL A 127 -44.91 2.21 -12.32
N SER A 128 -44.17 3.32 -12.43
CA SER A 128 -43.90 3.99 -13.71
C SER A 128 -43.12 3.11 -14.70
N ASP A 129 -42.13 2.35 -14.23
CA ASP A 129 -41.36 1.45 -15.12
C ASP A 129 -42.24 0.34 -15.69
N ARG A 130 -43.15 -0.19 -14.86
CA ARG A 130 -44.13 -1.21 -15.29
C ARG A 130 -45.06 -0.68 -16.37
N ILE A 131 -45.60 0.54 -16.19
CA ILE A 131 -46.47 1.19 -17.20
C ILE A 131 -45.72 1.43 -18.50
N LYS A 132 -44.49 1.97 -18.44
CA LYS A 132 -43.66 2.22 -19.63
C LYS A 132 -43.37 0.94 -20.40
N ARG A 133 -43.04 -0.15 -19.70
CA ARG A 133 -42.80 -1.46 -20.33
C ARG A 133 -44.07 -2.01 -20.98
N LEU A 134 -45.21 -1.91 -20.30
CA LEU A 134 -46.49 -2.36 -20.85
C LEU A 134 -46.87 -1.57 -22.11
N LYS A 135 -46.66 -0.26 -22.11
CA LYS A 135 -46.85 0.61 -23.28
C LYS A 135 -45.95 0.16 -24.44
N TRP A 136 -44.65 -0.01 -24.17
CA TRP A 136 -43.66 -0.43 -25.16
C TRP A 136 -44.00 -1.78 -25.81
N CYS A 137 -44.49 -2.75 -25.04
CA CYS A 137 -44.94 -4.04 -25.56
C CYS A 137 -46.17 -3.90 -26.45
N LYS A 138 -47.17 -3.11 -26.04
CA LYS A 138 -48.40 -2.89 -26.81
C LYS A 138 -48.15 -2.20 -28.15
N GLU A 139 -47.22 -1.26 -28.21
CA GLU A 139 -46.84 -0.54 -29.44
C GLU A 139 -46.16 -1.42 -30.49
N ARG A 140 -45.64 -2.59 -30.09
CA ARG A 140 -44.89 -3.52 -30.94
C ARG A 140 -45.53 -4.89 -31.01
N LEU A 141 -46.79 -5.00 -30.58
CA LEU A 141 -47.62 -6.13 -30.95
C LEU A 141 -47.99 -5.96 -32.42
N ASN A 142 -47.63 -6.94 -33.25
CA ASN A 142 -48.10 -7.05 -34.64
C ASN A 142 -49.62 -7.16 -34.69
#